data_AF-A0A842TCP6-F1
#
_entry.id   AF-A0A842TCP6-F1
#
_cell.length_a   1.000
_cell.length_b   1.000
_cell.length_c   1.000
_cell.angle_alpha   90.00
_cell.angle_beta   90.00
_cell.angle_gamma   90.00
#
_symmetry.space_group_name_H-M   'P 1'
#
loop_
_entity.id
_entity.type
_entity.pdbx_description
1 polymer ?
#
loop_
_entity_poly.entity_id
_entity_poly.type
_entity_poly.pdbx_seq_one_letter_code
_entity_poly.pdbx_strand_id
1 'polypeptide(L)'
;MTKGEKLKVELGLSKFKYVKISRALITSRPVYLIFFDSFRPNVPIVNYNIENFPHTFRIYLGQDGFDKMPVMTPPLDIEDFNSSKSSGIFCLIDIAGQKYINKKLTKDIKYESVILKDLAKNQGMSDFTLEFRKKRNKVGQRENLVAKLTNVEINKPDNSVTFTWETPPTKNEEKPKMKVDPEMNFKLVPADRYTLQIKILDFFDWLDTNPDITIIKAKDIKEILEVSNVKLWSNAPSDWWQGIVWNLTQLDGAIYPCNIKPKRWNAKHLHNEEGFLGKHLGGLVNQMSFFYNPMASTLSKRLRDGGYLNNE
;
A
#
# COMPACT_ATOMS: atom_id res chain seq x y z
N MET A 1 34.02 -9.24 8.35
CA MET A 1 33.01 -9.98 7.58
C MET A 1 32.42 -11.08 8.45
N THR A 2 31.16 -10.94 8.88
CA THR A 2 30.44 -11.94 9.70
C THR A 2 30.20 -13.22 8.90
N LYS A 3 29.79 -14.30 9.57
CA LYS A 3 29.41 -15.55 8.89
C LYS A 3 28.21 -15.32 7.95
N GLY A 4 27.27 -14.49 8.39
CA GLY A 4 26.12 -14.05 7.61
C GLY A 4 26.49 -13.24 6.37
N GLU A 5 27.38 -12.26 6.50
CA GLU A 5 27.89 -11.48 5.36
C GLU A 5 28.60 -12.37 4.33
N LYS A 6 29.42 -13.33 4.78
CA LYS A 6 30.04 -14.33 3.89
C LYS A 6 29.00 -15.17 3.16
N LEU A 7 27.97 -15.63 3.88
CA LEU A 7 26.87 -16.39 3.28
C LEU A 7 26.12 -15.57 2.23
N LYS A 8 25.81 -14.30 2.51
CA LYS A 8 25.15 -13.39 1.56
C LYS A 8 25.95 -13.22 0.27
N VAL A 9 27.29 -13.11 0.37
CA VAL A 9 28.19 -13.02 -0.78
C VAL A 9 28.22 -14.32 -1.57
N GLU A 10 28.38 -15.47 -0.90
CA GLU A 10 28.43 -16.78 -1.55
C GLU A 10 27.14 -17.13 -2.31
N LEU A 11 26.00 -16.64 -1.83
CA LEU A 11 24.70 -16.82 -2.49
C LEU A 11 24.44 -15.80 -3.60
N GLY A 12 25.38 -14.89 -3.90
CA GLY A 12 25.20 -13.85 -4.93
C GLY A 12 24.18 -12.77 -4.56
N LEU A 13 23.88 -12.60 -3.26
CA LEU A 13 22.84 -11.71 -2.77
C LEU A 13 23.38 -10.34 -2.31
N SER A 14 24.67 -10.06 -2.51
CA SER A 14 25.29 -8.78 -2.12
C SER A 14 24.64 -7.55 -2.75
N LYS A 15 24.00 -7.72 -3.91
CA LYS A 15 23.25 -6.65 -4.60
C LYS A 15 21.93 -6.28 -3.92
N PHE A 16 21.45 -7.10 -2.98
CA PHE A 16 20.22 -6.86 -2.25
C PHE A 16 20.53 -6.27 -0.88
N LYS A 17 20.00 -5.08 -0.61
CA LYS A 17 20.24 -4.38 0.66
C LYS A 17 19.61 -5.12 1.83
N TYR A 18 18.39 -5.62 1.64
CA TYR A 18 17.63 -6.33 2.66
C TYR A 18 17.47 -7.80 2.27
N VAL A 19 18.00 -8.69 3.09
CA VAL A 19 17.91 -10.14 2.92
C VAL A 19 17.61 -10.75 4.27
N LYS A 20 16.51 -11.51 4.36
CA LYS A 20 16.09 -12.14 5.61
C LYS A 20 16.36 -13.64 5.56
N ILE A 21 16.65 -14.24 6.70
CA ILE A 21 16.83 -15.67 6.86
C ILE A 21 15.95 -16.19 7.99
N SER A 22 15.29 -17.32 7.77
CA SER A 22 14.54 -18.04 8.79
C SER A 22 14.84 -19.53 8.74
N ARG A 23 14.77 -20.21 9.88
CA ARG A 23 14.95 -21.66 9.99
C ARG A 23 13.60 -22.35 10.13
N ALA A 24 13.38 -23.37 9.31
CA ALA A 24 12.27 -24.30 9.50
C ALA A 24 12.55 -25.23 10.68
N LEU A 25 11.58 -25.38 11.60
CA LEU A 25 11.71 -26.22 12.80
C LEU A 25 11.15 -27.64 12.62
N ILE A 26 10.68 -27.98 11.41
CA ILE A 26 9.99 -29.24 11.11
C ILE A 26 10.91 -30.41 10.73
N THR A 27 12.19 -30.16 10.46
CA THR A 27 13.10 -31.16 9.89
C THR A 27 14.30 -31.44 10.80
N SER A 28 14.75 -32.70 10.79
CA SER A 28 15.94 -33.15 11.53
C SER A 28 17.24 -32.54 11.00
N ARG A 29 17.27 -32.19 9.70
CA ARG A 29 18.33 -31.40 9.08
C ARG A 29 17.96 -29.92 9.11
N PRO A 30 18.89 -29.01 9.43
CA PRO A 30 18.58 -27.59 9.43
C PRO A 30 18.27 -27.12 8.01
N VAL A 31 17.08 -26.57 7.79
CA VAL A 31 16.74 -25.93 6.52
C VAL A 31 16.47 -24.45 6.74
N TYR A 32 17.14 -23.64 5.93
CA TYR A 32 17.11 -22.20 6.00
C TYR A 32 16.45 -21.63 4.76
N LEU A 33 15.49 -20.75 4.98
CA LEU A 33 14.77 -20.02 3.95
C LEU A 33 15.32 -18.60 3.91
N ILE A 34 15.80 -18.19 2.74
CA ILE A 34 16.46 -16.91 2.53
C ILE A 34 15.60 -16.08 1.60
N PHE A 35 15.03 -15.01 2.14
CA PHE A 35 14.10 -14.13 1.46
C PHE A 35 14.84 -12.89 0.95
N PHE A 36 14.63 -12.56 -0.32
CA PHE A 36 15.09 -11.33 -0.97
C PHE A 36 14.04 -10.84 -1.97
N ASP A 37 14.05 -9.55 -2.32
CA ASP A 37 13.15 -8.99 -3.35
C ASP A 37 14.00 -8.55 -4.56
N SER A 38 13.93 -9.30 -5.66
CA SER A 38 14.70 -8.94 -6.85
C SER A 38 14.20 -7.71 -7.58
N PHE A 39 12.92 -7.37 -7.40
CA PHE A 39 12.28 -6.22 -8.03
C PHE A 39 12.51 -4.94 -7.21
N ARG A 40 12.56 -5.06 -5.89
CA ARG A 40 12.81 -3.96 -4.94
C ARG A 40 14.02 -4.27 -4.04
N PRO A 41 15.24 -4.31 -4.59
CA PRO A 41 16.46 -4.72 -3.88
C PRO A 41 16.80 -3.83 -2.67
N ASN A 42 16.21 -2.62 -2.61
CA ASN A 42 16.46 -1.60 -1.60
C ASN A 42 15.28 -1.38 -0.65
N VAL A 43 14.27 -2.25 -0.64
CA VAL A 43 13.12 -2.14 0.26
C VAL A 43 13.21 -3.20 1.38
N PRO A 44 12.98 -2.84 2.65
CA PRO A 44 12.97 -3.80 3.74
C PRO A 44 11.95 -4.91 3.53
N ILE A 45 12.35 -6.15 3.79
CA ILE A 45 11.45 -7.31 3.78
C ILE A 45 10.80 -7.39 5.14
N VAL A 46 9.48 -7.22 5.18
CA VAL A 46 8.68 -7.27 6.42
C VAL A 46 8.28 -8.71 6.75
N ASN A 47 8.19 -9.04 8.04
CA ASN A 47 7.86 -10.40 8.51
C ASN A 47 6.49 -10.86 8.01
N TYR A 48 5.53 -9.94 7.88
CA TYR A 48 4.22 -10.22 7.30
C TYR A 48 4.30 -10.83 5.89
N ASN A 49 5.19 -10.31 5.02
CA ASN A 49 5.39 -10.82 3.65
C ASN A 49 5.95 -12.24 3.64
N ILE A 50 6.72 -12.60 4.67
CA ILE A 50 7.34 -13.90 4.83
C ILE A 50 6.33 -14.91 5.39
N GLU A 51 5.56 -14.51 6.40
CA GLU A 51 4.56 -15.35 7.08
C GLU A 51 3.38 -15.70 6.17
N ASN A 52 2.96 -14.76 5.31
CA ASN A 52 1.87 -14.96 4.37
C ASN A 52 2.34 -15.45 2.99
N PHE A 53 3.60 -15.86 2.84
CA PHE A 53 4.10 -16.40 1.58
C PHE A 53 3.64 -17.87 1.42
N PRO A 54 2.68 -18.16 0.53
CA PRO A 54 1.95 -19.43 0.49
C PRO A 54 2.77 -20.62 -0.03
N HIS A 55 3.89 -20.35 -0.72
CA HIS A 55 4.67 -21.38 -1.41
C HIS A 55 6.02 -21.68 -0.74
N THR A 56 6.44 -20.88 0.23
CA THR A 56 7.65 -21.10 1.05
C THR A 56 7.63 -22.50 1.66
N PHE A 57 6.42 -23.01 1.91
CA PHE A 57 6.16 -24.25 2.61
C PHE A 57 5.79 -25.40 1.67
N ARG A 58 5.21 -25.13 0.49
CA ARG A 58 4.94 -26.17 -0.51
C ARG A 58 6.22 -26.82 -1.06
N ILE A 59 7.33 -26.09 -1.09
CA ILE A 59 8.65 -26.61 -1.49
C ILE A 59 9.10 -27.77 -0.57
N TYR A 60 8.64 -27.81 0.68
CA TYR A 60 8.99 -28.88 1.63
C TYR A 60 8.04 -30.06 1.65
N LEU A 61 6.79 -29.85 1.25
CA LEU A 61 5.69 -30.74 1.65
C LEU A 61 5.40 -31.85 0.63
N GLY A 62 6.00 -31.82 -0.56
CA GLY A 62 5.54 -32.68 -1.65
C GLY A 62 4.03 -32.49 -1.91
N GLN A 63 3.41 -33.34 -2.72
CA GLN A 63 1.95 -33.28 -2.90
C GLN A 63 1.15 -33.84 -1.72
N ASP A 64 1.82 -34.34 -0.66
CA ASP A 64 1.18 -35.12 0.39
C ASP A 64 1.16 -34.40 1.76
N GLY A 65 0.03 -33.76 2.05
CA GLY A 65 -0.70 -34.04 3.30
C GLY A 65 -0.11 -33.66 4.65
N PHE A 66 0.24 -32.38 4.87
CA PHE A 66 0.19 -31.81 6.23
C PHE A 66 -0.70 -30.57 6.25
N ASP A 67 -1.80 -30.64 7.01
CA ASP A 67 -2.77 -29.56 7.21
C ASP A 67 -2.22 -28.37 8.03
N LYS A 68 -0.93 -28.39 8.42
CA LYS A 68 -0.34 -27.42 9.34
C LYS A 68 0.92 -26.80 8.75
N MET A 69 0.95 -25.47 8.74
CA MET A 69 2.13 -24.71 8.34
C MET A 69 3.33 -25.07 9.23
N PRO A 70 4.52 -25.26 8.65
CA PRO A 70 5.70 -25.57 9.44
C PRO A 70 6.07 -24.37 10.31
N VAL A 71 6.36 -24.66 11.59
CA VAL A 71 6.79 -23.63 12.53
C VAL A 71 8.18 -23.14 12.14
N MET A 72 8.36 -21.82 12.06
CA MET A 72 9.62 -21.18 11.72
C MET A 72 10.15 -20.36 12.89
N THR A 73 11.46 -20.12 12.89
CA THR A 73 12.03 -19.06 13.71
C THR A 73 11.65 -17.69 13.15
N PRO A 74 11.56 -16.64 13.98
CA PRO A 74 11.43 -15.28 13.49
C PRO A 74 12.48 -14.97 12.41
N PRO A 75 12.12 -14.27 11.32
CA PRO A 75 13.09 -13.87 10.31
C PRO A 75 14.14 -12.92 10.90
N LEU A 76 15.40 -13.19 10.59
CA LEU A 76 16.56 -12.38 10.99
C LEU A 76 17.20 -11.77 9.75
N ASP A 77 17.95 -10.68 9.90
CA ASP A 77 18.82 -10.23 8.82
C ASP A 77 19.90 -11.29 8.56
N ILE A 78 20.21 -11.55 7.28
CA ILE A 78 21.16 -12.60 6.93
C ILE A 78 22.55 -12.32 7.51
N GLU A 79 22.91 -11.05 7.68
CA GLU A 79 24.15 -10.60 8.29
C GLU A 79 24.31 -11.07 9.75
N ASP A 80 23.19 -11.26 10.45
CA ASP A 80 23.13 -11.73 11.85
C ASP A 80 23.20 -13.27 11.94
N PHE A 81 23.20 -13.97 10.81
CA PHE A 81 23.29 -15.43 10.78
C PHE A 81 24.64 -15.92 11.29
N ASN A 82 24.60 -16.76 12.33
CA ASN A 82 25.80 -17.22 13.03
C ASN A 82 25.98 -18.76 13.08
N SER A 83 25.07 -19.52 12.45
CA SER A 83 25.11 -20.99 12.44
C SER A 83 26.32 -21.56 11.68
N SER A 84 26.77 -22.77 12.04
CA SER A 84 27.83 -23.49 11.34
C SER A 84 27.31 -24.09 10.02
N LYS A 85 27.99 -23.76 8.91
CA LYS A 85 27.60 -24.07 7.52
C LYS A 85 27.51 -25.57 7.13
N SER A 86 27.77 -26.52 8.02
CA SER A 86 28.23 -27.84 7.60
C SER A 86 27.17 -28.87 7.18
N SER A 87 25.86 -28.61 7.32
CA SER A 87 24.85 -29.60 6.87
C SER A 87 23.45 -29.03 6.61
N GLY A 88 23.35 -27.73 6.36
CA GLY A 88 22.07 -27.07 6.16
C GLY A 88 21.68 -27.00 4.68
N ILE A 89 20.40 -27.22 4.39
CA ILE A 89 19.83 -26.92 3.07
C ILE A 89 19.45 -25.43 3.09
N PHE A 90 19.83 -24.69 2.03
CA PHE A 90 19.51 -23.27 1.88
C PHE A 90 18.59 -23.09 0.68
N CYS A 91 17.39 -22.58 0.95
CA CYS A 91 16.37 -22.32 -0.05
C CYS A 91 16.27 -20.82 -0.30
N LEU A 92 16.63 -20.41 -1.52
CA LEU A 92 16.50 -19.03 -1.97
C LEU A 92 15.05 -18.75 -2.38
N ILE A 93 14.45 -17.72 -1.79
CA ILE A 93 13.09 -17.29 -2.06
C ILE A 93 13.14 -15.83 -2.50
N ASP A 94 12.96 -15.64 -3.80
CA ASP A 94 12.70 -14.32 -4.36
C ASP A 94 11.22 -13.99 -4.18
N ILE A 95 10.93 -13.02 -3.32
CA ILE A 95 9.55 -12.61 -3.09
C ILE A 95 8.94 -11.92 -4.31
N ALA A 96 9.76 -11.37 -5.21
CA ALA A 96 9.28 -10.84 -6.48
C ALA A 96 8.77 -11.95 -7.42
N GLY A 97 9.29 -13.17 -7.27
CA GLY A 97 8.90 -14.35 -8.06
C GLY A 97 7.40 -14.67 -7.99
N GLN A 98 6.71 -14.23 -6.94
CA GLN A 98 5.26 -14.31 -6.79
C GLN A 98 4.49 -13.74 -7.99
N LYS A 99 4.99 -12.66 -8.60
CA LYS A 99 4.33 -11.98 -9.72
C LYS A 99 4.24 -12.86 -10.97
N TYR A 100 5.11 -13.87 -11.08
CA TYR A 100 5.26 -14.71 -12.27
C TYR A 100 4.62 -16.10 -12.13
N ILE A 101 4.00 -16.39 -10.98
CA ILE A 101 3.34 -17.68 -10.73
C ILE A 101 1.94 -17.67 -11.36
N ASN A 102 1.65 -18.70 -12.16
CA ASN A 102 0.44 -18.84 -12.96
C ASN A 102 -0.84 -18.74 -12.11
N LYS A 103 -1.69 -17.75 -12.42
CA LYS A 103 -2.96 -17.42 -11.75
C LYS A 103 -3.92 -18.62 -11.54
N LYS A 104 -3.78 -19.71 -12.31
CA LYS A 104 -4.59 -20.92 -12.16
C LYS A 104 -4.28 -21.76 -10.90
N LEU A 105 -3.07 -21.66 -10.34
CA LEU A 105 -2.65 -22.40 -9.13
C LEU A 105 -2.93 -21.63 -7.81
N THR A 106 -3.35 -20.36 -7.91
CA THR A 106 -3.45 -19.41 -6.79
C THR A 106 -4.85 -18.81 -6.69
N LYS A 107 -5.90 -19.63 -6.87
CA LYS A 107 -7.29 -19.16 -6.81
C LYS A 107 -7.66 -18.45 -5.49
N ASP A 108 -6.84 -18.57 -4.44
CA ASP A 108 -7.14 -18.02 -3.11
C ASP A 108 -6.17 -16.95 -2.60
N ILE A 109 -5.29 -16.36 -3.44
CA ILE A 109 -4.25 -15.43 -2.94
C ILE A 109 -4.16 -14.16 -3.80
N LYS A 110 -4.67 -13.05 -3.24
CA LYS A 110 -4.47 -11.69 -3.73
C LYS A 110 -3.14 -11.14 -3.20
N TYR A 111 -2.33 -10.53 -4.07
CA TYR A 111 -1.09 -9.85 -3.70
C TYR A 111 -1.37 -8.44 -3.15
N GLU A 112 -0.58 -7.98 -2.17
CA GLU A 112 -0.68 -6.63 -1.58
C GLU A 112 -0.13 -5.55 -2.51
N SER A 113 -0.92 -5.24 -3.52
CA SER A 113 -1.12 -3.87 -3.94
C SER A 113 -2.06 -3.18 -2.94
N VAL A 114 -1.90 -1.87 -2.75
CA VAL A 114 -2.80 -1.12 -1.86
C VAL A 114 -4.19 -1.12 -2.50
N ILE A 115 -5.14 -1.84 -1.91
CA ILE A 115 -6.56 -1.74 -2.25
C ILE A 115 -7.22 -0.86 -1.19
N LEU A 116 -8.16 -0.02 -1.60
CA LEU A 116 -8.80 0.93 -0.70
C LEU A 116 -9.48 0.26 0.50
N LYS A 117 -10.00 -0.96 0.30
CA LYS A 117 -10.64 -1.78 1.33
C LYS A 117 -9.70 -2.17 2.46
N ASP A 118 -8.43 -2.47 2.14
CA ASP A 118 -7.43 -2.89 3.13
C ASP A 118 -7.06 -1.72 4.06
N LEU A 119 -6.99 -0.52 3.50
CA LEU A 119 -6.78 0.71 4.26
C LEU A 119 -7.99 1.13 5.12
N ALA A 120 -9.20 0.71 4.74
CA ALA A 120 -10.44 1.06 5.43
C ALA A 120 -10.73 0.15 6.65
N LYS A 121 -10.33 -1.12 6.62
CA LYS A 121 -10.93 -2.13 7.52
C LYS A 121 -10.28 -2.24 8.90
N ASN A 122 -9.01 -1.87 9.10
CA ASN A 122 -8.33 -1.67 10.40
C ASN A 122 -6.84 -1.36 10.12
N GLN A 123 -6.22 -0.34 10.74
CA GLN A 123 -4.76 -0.03 10.76
C GLN A 123 -4.20 0.99 9.75
N GLY A 124 -4.98 1.52 8.80
CA GLY A 124 -4.47 2.59 7.92
C GLY A 124 -4.11 3.88 8.68
N MET A 125 -4.72 4.16 9.83
CA MET A 125 -4.43 5.34 10.66
C MET A 125 -3.87 4.93 12.01
N SER A 126 -3.00 5.77 12.56
CA SER A 126 -2.53 5.60 13.93
C SER A 126 -3.55 5.94 15.01
N ASP A 127 -3.36 5.41 16.22
CA ASP A 127 -4.24 5.64 17.38
C ASP A 127 -4.40 7.13 17.69
N PHE A 128 -3.31 7.90 17.67
CA PHE A 128 -3.35 9.35 17.79
C PHE A 128 -4.21 10.01 16.71
N THR A 129 -4.06 9.58 15.45
CA THR A 129 -4.85 10.11 14.33
C THR A 129 -6.32 9.77 14.48
N LEU A 130 -6.64 8.56 14.97
CA LEU A 130 -8.00 8.14 15.32
C LEU A 130 -8.60 8.99 16.44
N GLU A 131 -7.85 9.29 17.50
CA GLU A 131 -8.30 10.16 18.59
C GLU A 131 -8.56 11.59 18.13
N PHE A 132 -7.65 12.19 17.37
CA PHE A 132 -7.83 13.53 16.82
C PHE A 132 -9.01 13.59 15.86
N ARG A 133 -9.25 12.53 15.08
CA ARG A 133 -10.44 12.41 14.23
C ARG A 133 -11.72 12.31 15.06
N LYS A 134 -11.75 11.50 16.13
CA LYS A 134 -12.90 11.42 17.06
C LYS A 134 -13.19 12.79 17.69
N LYS A 135 -12.17 13.53 18.13
CA LYS A 135 -12.30 14.90 18.65
C LYS A 135 -12.85 15.85 17.59
N ARG A 136 -12.33 15.83 16.35
CA ARG A 136 -12.87 16.62 15.24
C ARG A 136 -14.33 16.30 14.96
N ASN A 137 -14.71 15.02 14.87
CA ASN A 137 -16.10 14.63 14.59
C ASN A 137 -17.09 15.05 15.68
N LYS A 138 -16.60 15.32 16.91
CA LYS A 138 -17.40 15.89 17.99
C LYS A 138 -17.55 17.43 17.87
N VAL A 139 -16.51 18.11 17.39
CA VAL A 139 -16.43 19.59 17.31
C VAL A 139 -16.84 20.13 15.93
N GLY A 140 -16.80 19.31 14.89
CA GLY A 140 -17.08 19.67 13.51
C GLY A 140 -17.73 18.53 12.72
N GLN A 141 -18.06 18.81 11.46
CA GLN A 141 -18.75 17.86 10.59
C GLN A 141 -17.81 16.78 10.03
N ARG A 142 -18.36 15.58 9.83
CA ARG A 142 -17.68 14.39 9.27
C ARG A 142 -17.14 14.66 7.86
N GLU A 143 -16.05 14.00 7.46
CA GLU A 143 -15.41 14.20 6.14
C GLU A 143 -16.35 14.11 4.94
N ASN A 144 -17.35 13.22 4.95
CA ASN A 144 -18.35 13.08 3.90
C ASN A 144 -19.23 14.33 3.69
N LEU A 145 -19.30 15.22 4.67
CA LEU A 145 -20.04 16.48 4.57
C LEU A 145 -19.13 17.65 4.15
N VAL A 146 -17.82 17.55 4.38
CA VAL A 146 -16.89 18.67 4.17
C VAL A 146 -15.97 18.49 2.97
N ALA A 147 -15.63 17.25 2.61
CA ALA A 147 -14.89 16.93 1.41
C ALA A 147 -15.82 16.99 0.20
N LYS A 148 -15.37 17.66 -0.86
CA LYS A 148 -16.09 17.75 -2.14
C LYS A 148 -15.27 17.08 -3.22
N LEU A 149 -15.87 16.18 -3.99
CA LEU A 149 -15.27 15.67 -5.22
C LEU A 149 -15.25 16.83 -6.23
N THR A 150 -14.07 17.24 -6.67
CA THR A 150 -13.91 18.42 -7.53
C THR A 150 -13.48 18.07 -8.94
N ASN A 151 -12.74 16.96 -9.12
CA ASN A 151 -12.27 16.55 -10.43
C ASN A 151 -12.15 15.03 -10.56
N VAL A 152 -12.21 14.56 -11.80
CA VAL A 152 -11.72 13.25 -12.19
C VAL A 152 -10.90 13.41 -13.48
N GLU A 153 -9.70 12.87 -13.45
CA GLU A 153 -8.76 12.86 -14.57
C GLU A 153 -8.64 11.44 -15.13
N ILE A 154 -8.68 11.33 -16.45
CA ILE A 154 -8.56 10.06 -17.16
C ILE A 154 -7.23 10.08 -17.91
N ASN A 155 -6.38 9.10 -17.66
CA ASN A 155 -5.11 8.94 -18.34
C ASN A 155 -5.04 7.54 -18.94
N LYS A 156 -5.45 7.42 -20.21
CA LYS A 156 -5.44 6.14 -20.94
C LYS A 156 -4.03 5.58 -21.17
N PRO A 157 -3.00 6.38 -21.55
CA PRO A 157 -1.63 5.88 -21.66
C PRO A 157 -1.09 5.25 -20.37
N ASP A 158 -1.47 5.80 -19.22
CA ASP A 158 -1.10 5.29 -17.89
C ASP A 158 -2.13 4.32 -17.30
N ASN A 159 -3.13 3.92 -18.09
CA ASN A 159 -4.21 3.02 -17.71
C ASN A 159 -4.88 3.38 -16.37
N SER A 160 -5.10 4.68 -16.12
CA SER A 160 -5.48 5.14 -14.78
C SER A 160 -6.56 6.21 -14.78
N VAL A 161 -7.27 6.27 -13.66
CA VAL A 161 -8.28 7.29 -13.36
C VAL A 161 -7.98 7.89 -12.00
N THR A 162 -7.85 9.22 -11.93
CA THR A 162 -7.56 9.93 -10.67
C THR A 162 -8.74 10.78 -10.24
N PHE A 163 -9.32 10.45 -9.09
CA PHE A 163 -10.33 11.28 -8.45
C PHE A 163 -9.67 12.26 -7.49
N THR A 164 -10.12 13.51 -7.52
CA THR A 164 -9.61 14.59 -6.67
C THR A 164 -10.74 15.16 -5.81
N TRP A 165 -10.48 15.25 -4.50
CA TRP A 165 -11.34 15.91 -3.54
C TRP A 165 -10.65 17.11 -2.92
N GLU A 166 -11.45 18.08 -2.50
CA GLU A 166 -10.99 19.19 -1.68
C GLU A 166 -11.73 19.24 -0.35
N THR A 167 -11.00 19.35 0.75
CA THR A 167 -11.54 19.42 2.11
C THR A 167 -10.94 20.60 2.87
N PRO A 168 -11.72 21.32 3.69
CA PRO A 168 -11.16 22.38 4.51
C PRO A 168 -10.20 21.82 5.57
N PRO A 169 -9.15 22.58 5.94
CA PRO A 169 -8.30 22.25 7.07
C PRO A 169 -9.11 22.25 8.37
N THR A 170 -8.62 21.55 9.40
CA THR A 170 -9.24 21.64 10.73
C THR A 170 -9.11 23.07 11.26
N LYS A 171 -10.26 23.68 11.61
CA LYS A 171 -10.33 25.02 12.21
C LYS A 171 -9.45 25.06 13.47
N ASN A 172 -8.43 25.89 13.43
CA ASN A 172 -7.71 26.37 14.61
C ASN A 172 -7.26 27.78 14.21
N GLU A 173 -7.75 28.77 14.95
CA GLU A 173 -7.77 30.20 14.60
C GLU A 173 -6.40 30.87 14.75
N GLU A 174 -5.46 30.23 15.45
CA GLU A 174 -4.21 30.88 15.87
C GLU A 174 -3.04 30.73 14.88
N LYS A 175 -3.14 29.87 13.86
CA LYS A 175 -2.02 29.60 12.94
C LYS A 175 -2.45 29.53 11.48
N PRO A 176 -1.67 30.15 10.56
CA PRO A 176 -1.89 30.00 9.13
C PRO A 176 -1.81 28.52 8.76
N LYS A 177 -2.81 28.06 8.00
CA LYS A 177 -2.85 26.69 7.49
C LYS A 177 -1.92 26.59 6.31
N MET A 178 -1.18 25.50 6.24
CA MET A 178 -0.19 25.27 5.19
C MET A 178 -0.51 23.97 4.47
N LYS A 179 -0.16 23.86 3.19
CA LYS A 179 -0.23 22.64 2.37
C LYS A 179 1.13 22.36 1.74
N VAL A 180 1.34 21.12 1.34
CA VAL A 180 2.51 20.67 0.58
C VAL A 180 2.23 20.80 -0.90
N ASP A 181 3.07 21.54 -1.62
CA ASP A 181 2.90 21.71 -3.06
C ASP A 181 3.89 20.84 -3.84
N PRO A 182 3.44 19.78 -4.55
CA PRO A 182 4.34 18.92 -5.33
C PRO A 182 4.99 19.66 -6.49
N GLU A 183 4.35 20.69 -7.06
CA GLU A 183 4.88 21.47 -8.19
C GLU A 183 6.00 22.41 -7.73
N MET A 184 5.99 22.81 -6.46
CA MET A 184 7.04 23.64 -5.87
C MET A 184 8.05 22.84 -5.05
N ASN A 185 8.39 21.63 -5.50
CA ASN A 185 9.33 20.73 -4.81
C ASN A 185 8.94 20.49 -3.34
N PHE A 186 7.65 20.22 -3.11
CA PHE A 186 7.08 19.86 -1.82
C PHE A 186 7.25 20.93 -0.72
N LYS A 187 7.34 22.21 -1.11
CA LYS A 187 7.38 23.34 -0.18
C LYS A 187 6.04 23.52 0.53
N LEU A 188 6.10 24.07 1.75
CA LEU A 188 4.94 24.54 2.49
C LEU A 188 4.45 25.87 1.91
N VAL A 189 3.18 25.92 1.54
CA VAL A 189 2.50 27.15 1.10
C VAL A 189 1.21 27.37 1.87
N PRO A 190 0.71 28.61 1.98
CA PRO A 190 -0.61 28.87 2.55
C PRO A 190 -1.71 28.00 1.92
N ALA A 191 -2.61 27.52 2.74
CA ALA A 191 -3.70 26.63 2.34
C ALA A 191 -5.04 27.12 2.87
N ASP A 192 -5.97 27.34 1.95
CA ASP A 192 -7.39 27.47 2.23
C ASP A 192 -8.09 26.10 2.27
N ARG A 193 -7.62 25.16 1.44
CA ARG A 193 -8.11 23.78 1.34
C ARG A 193 -6.98 22.78 1.19
N TYR A 194 -7.26 21.53 1.58
CA TYR A 194 -6.43 20.37 1.28
C TYR A 194 -7.00 19.59 0.11
N THR A 195 -6.10 19.12 -0.73
CA THR A 195 -6.35 18.28 -1.90
C THR A 195 -6.05 16.84 -1.53
N LEU A 196 -7.00 15.96 -1.76
CA LEU A 196 -6.90 14.51 -1.57
C LEU A 196 -7.08 13.85 -2.94
N GLN A 197 -6.25 12.86 -3.26
CA GLN A 197 -6.35 12.14 -4.52
C GLN A 197 -6.35 10.63 -4.30
N ILE A 198 -7.17 9.94 -5.09
CA ILE A 198 -7.18 8.49 -5.23
C ILE A 198 -7.04 8.20 -6.71
N LYS A 199 -5.90 7.63 -7.09
CA LYS A 199 -5.59 7.18 -8.44
C LYS A 199 -5.81 5.69 -8.51
N ILE A 200 -6.76 5.27 -9.33
CA ILE A 200 -7.08 3.88 -9.63
C ILE A 200 -6.23 3.47 -10.82
N LEU A 201 -5.47 2.39 -10.66
CA LEU A 201 -4.65 1.79 -11.72
C LEU A 201 -5.43 0.70 -12.45
N ASP A 202 -4.96 0.36 -13.65
CA ASP A 202 -5.50 -0.69 -14.51
C ASP A 202 -7.01 -0.54 -14.79
N PHE A 203 -7.48 0.71 -14.85
CA PHE A 203 -8.91 1.02 -14.97
C PHE A 203 -9.50 0.58 -16.31
N PHE A 204 -8.78 0.82 -17.41
CA PHE A 204 -9.25 0.42 -18.74
C PHE A 204 -9.16 -1.08 -18.95
N ASP A 205 -8.21 -1.76 -18.31
CA ASP A 205 -8.19 -3.23 -18.30
C ASP A 205 -9.44 -3.78 -17.61
N TRP A 206 -9.85 -3.19 -16.48
CA TRP A 206 -11.12 -3.52 -15.85
C TRP A 206 -12.32 -3.20 -16.75
N LEU A 207 -12.31 -2.05 -17.44
CA LEU A 207 -13.38 -1.66 -18.36
C LEU A 207 -13.51 -2.63 -19.55
N ASP A 208 -12.39 -3.09 -20.12
CA ASP A 208 -12.35 -4.04 -21.23
C ASP A 208 -12.91 -5.42 -20.84
N THR A 209 -12.81 -5.80 -19.56
CA THR A 209 -13.47 -7.02 -19.05
C THR A 209 -14.98 -6.86 -18.85
N ASN A 210 -15.51 -5.64 -18.98
CA ASN A 210 -16.92 -5.30 -18.82
C ASN A 210 -17.46 -4.55 -20.07
N PRO A 211 -17.44 -5.17 -21.26
CA PRO A 211 -17.71 -4.49 -22.54
C PRO A 211 -19.15 -3.95 -22.67
N ASP A 212 -20.09 -4.46 -21.88
CA ASP A 212 -21.49 -4.05 -21.90
C ASP A 212 -21.77 -2.77 -21.09
N ILE A 213 -20.76 -2.19 -20.43
CA ILE A 213 -20.92 -0.97 -19.65
C ILE A 213 -21.03 0.24 -20.60
N THR A 214 -22.22 0.85 -20.65
CA THR A 214 -22.47 2.15 -21.32
C THR A 214 -22.51 3.33 -20.34
N ILE A 215 -22.62 3.03 -19.05
CA ILE A 215 -22.62 4.01 -17.96
C ILE A 215 -22.03 3.39 -16.69
N ILE A 216 -21.13 4.11 -16.03
CA ILE A 216 -20.59 3.73 -14.73
C ILE A 216 -21.65 4.02 -13.66
N LYS A 217 -21.99 3.01 -12.86
CA LYS A 217 -22.91 3.09 -11.73
C LYS A 217 -22.15 2.99 -10.41
N ALA A 218 -22.79 3.33 -9.30
CA ALA A 218 -22.17 3.24 -7.97
C ALA A 218 -21.70 1.83 -7.60
N LYS A 219 -22.38 0.78 -8.09
CA LYS A 219 -21.95 -0.60 -7.91
C LYS A 219 -20.61 -0.89 -8.58
N ASP A 220 -20.35 -0.26 -9.72
CA ASP A 220 -19.14 -0.45 -10.52
C ASP A 220 -17.98 0.28 -9.83
N ILE A 221 -18.19 1.51 -9.34
CA ILE A 221 -17.21 2.21 -8.49
C ILE A 221 -16.84 1.40 -7.25
N LYS A 222 -17.84 0.80 -6.57
CA LYS A 222 -17.59 -0.07 -5.42
C LYS A 222 -16.71 -1.25 -5.83
N GLU A 223 -17.04 -1.93 -6.92
CA GLU A 223 -16.27 -3.07 -7.41
C GLU A 223 -14.83 -2.68 -7.74
N ILE A 224 -14.64 -1.63 -8.55
CA ILE A 224 -13.33 -1.09 -8.94
C ILE A 224 -12.47 -0.86 -7.69
N LEU A 225 -13.00 -0.20 -6.66
CA LEU A 225 -12.26 0.09 -5.42
C LEU A 225 -12.00 -1.14 -4.54
N GLU A 226 -12.70 -2.26 -4.75
CA GLU A 226 -12.47 -3.53 -4.05
C GLU A 226 -11.47 -4.45 -4.77
N VAL A 227 -11.21 -4.23 -6.06
CA VAL A 227 -10.38 -5.11 -6.88
C VAL A 227 -9.14 -4.43 -7.47
N SER A 228 -9.17 -3.10 -7.63
CA SER A 228 -8.12 -2.35 -8.31
C SER A 228 -7.10 -1.79 -7.34
N ASN A 229 -5.88 -1.68 -7.83
CA ASN A 229 -4.77 -1.07 -7.10
C ASN A 229 -4.97 0.44 -7.06
N VAL A 230 -4.67 1.05 -5.92
CA VAL A 230 -4.78 2.50 -5.76
C VAL A 230 -3.46 3.14 -5.34
N LYS A 231 -3.22 4.35 -5.84
CA LYS A 231 -2.24 5.28 -5.29
C LYS A 231 -2.97 6.44 -4.65
N LEU A 232 -2.45 6.91 -3.52
CA LEU A 232 -3.05 7.94 -2.69
C LEU A 232 -2.15 9.17 -2.61
N TRP A 233 -2.78 10.33 -2.45
CA TRP A 233 -2.10 11.57 -2.11
C TRP A 233 -2.96 12.49 -1.26
N SER A 234 -2.28 13.26 -0.42
CA SER A 234 -2.85 14.33 0.37
C SER A 234 -1.80 15.39 0.56
N ASN A 235 -2.14 16.64 0.25
CA ASN A 235 -1.24 17.77 0.48
C ASN A 235 -1.29 18.28 1.92
N ALA A 236 -1.99 17.62 2.84
CA ALA A 236 -1.94 17.97 4.25
C ALA A 236 -0.51 17.76 4.78
N PRO A 237 0.10 18.76 5.44
CA PRO A 237 1.48 18.63 5.94
C PRO A 237 1.70 17.41 6.83
N SER A 238 0.68 17.01 7.61
CA SER A 238 0.76 15.81 8.43
C SER A 238 1.20 14.59 7.64
N ASP A 239 0.73 14.43 6.40
CA ASP A 239 0.93 13.21 5.64
C ASP A 239 2.38 13.12 5.13
N TRP A 240 2.99 14.28 4.85
CA TRP A 240 4.40 14.36 4.47
C TRP A 240 5.33 14.23 5.68
N TRP A 241 5.12 15.01 6.74
CA TRP A 241 6.07 15.07 7.88
C TRP A 241 5.85 13.99 8.95
N GLN A 242 4.68 13.35 9.01
CA GLN A 242 4.45 12.17 9.87
C GLN A 242 4.86 10.86 9.19
N GLY A 243 5.40 10.90 7.96
CA GLY A 243 5.91 9.72 7.28
C GLY A 243 4.87 8.87 6.56
N ILE A 244 3.63 9.36 6.42
CA ILE A 244 2.54 8.63 5.77
C ILE A 244 2.84 8.42 4.29
N VAL A 245 3.31 9.47 3.60
CA VAL A 245 3.72 9.37 2.19
C VAL A 245 4.94 8.44 2.04
N TRP A 246 5.87 8.44 3.00
CA TRP A 246 6.98 7.49 3.01
C TRP A 246 6.50 6.04 3.12
N ASN A 247 5.57 5.76 4.05
CA ASN A 247 4.98 4.44 4.26
C ASN A 247 4.21 3.97 3.02
N LEU A 248 3.38 4.84 2.42
CA LEU A 248 2.71 4.56 1.16
C LEU A 248 3.71 4.31 0.02
N THR A 249 4.82 5.04 -0.03
CA THR A 249 5.88 4.83 -1.04
C THR A 249 6.48 3.42 -0.93
N GLN A 250 6.60 2.84 0.27
CA GLN A 250 7.13 1.48 0.43
C GLN A 250 6.23 0.42 -0.19
N LEU A 251 4.94 0.71 -0.29
CA LEU A 251 3.91 -0.16 -0.86
C LEU A 251 3.56 0.18 -2.32
N ASP A 252 4.31 1.09 -2.96
CA ASP A 252 3.96 1.70 -4.26
C ASP A 252 2.55 2.36 -4.28
N GLY A 253 2.06 2.75 -3.11
CA GLY A 253 0.74 3.34 -2.90
C GLY A 253 0.72 4.86 -2.89
N ALA A 254 1.84 5.54 -3.19
CA ALA A 254 1.94 7.01 -3.20
C ALA A 254 1.89 7.55 -4.63
N ILE A 255 1.03 8.54 -4.91
CA ILE A 255 1.03 9.23 -6.23
C ILE A 255 2.31 10.05 -6.40
N TYR A 256 2.74 10.71 -5.33
CA TYR A 256 4.01 11.44 -5.27
C TYR A 256 4.94 10.73 -4.28
N PRO A 257 5.87 9.88 -4.76
CA PRO A 257 6.80 9.17 -3.90
C PRO A 257 7.64 10.11 -3.05
N CYS A 258 7.88 9.72 -1.80
CA CYS A 258 8.79 10.40 -0.89
C CYS A 258 9.95 9.46 -0.57
N ASN A 259 11.15 9.99 -0.42
CA ASN A 259 12.33 9.24 0.05
C ASN A 259 12.79 9.68 1.46
N ILE A 260 12.03 10.59 2.08
CA ILE A 260 12.33 11.15 3.39
C ILE A 260 11.69 10.26 4.45
N LYS A 261 12.50 9.38 5.05
CA LYS A 261 12.07 8.59 6.21
C LYS A 261 11.65 9.53 7.36
N PRO A 262 10.55 9.25 8.08
CA PRO A 262 10.14 10.04 9.24
C PRO A 262 11.24 10.06 10.31
N LYS A 263 11.58 11.26 10.82
CA LYS A 263 12.67 11.47 11.79
C LYS A 263 12.21 11.82 13.21
N ARG A 264 11.19 12.68 13.37
CA ARG A 264 10.76 13.23 14.68
C ARG A 264 9.34 12.83 15.09
N TRP A 265 8.44 12.68 14.12
CA TRP A 265 7.02 12.41 14.38
C TRP A 265 6.71 10.92 14.54
N ASN A 266 7.65 10.03 14.24
CA ASN A 266 7.52 8.58 14.45
C ASN A 266 7.80 8.12 15.89
N ALA A 267 7.86 9.03 16.86
CA ALA A 267 7.98 8.60 18.25
C ALA A 267 6.77 7.73 18.61
N LYS A 268 7.02 6.55 19.20
CA LYS A 268 5.99 5.55 19.55
C LYS A 268 4.79 6.13 20.33
N HIS A 269 5.03 7.18 21.11
CA HIS A 269 4.00 7.87 21.91
C HIS A 269 3.18 8.92 21.14
N LEU A 270 3.59 9.31 19.92
CA LEU A 270 2.89 10.33 19.13
C LEU A 270 2.07 9.71 18.01
N HIS A 271 2.67 8.87 17.16
CA HIS A 271 1.99 8.44 15.94
C HIS A 271 2.03 6.95 15.68
N ASN A 272 2.73 6.11 16.44
CA ASN A 272 3.02 4.70 16.10
C ASN A 272 3.59 4.54 14.66
N GLU A 273 4.57 3.67 14.47
CA GLU A 273 5.49 3.78 13.31
C GLU A 273 4.86 3.46 11.93
N GLU A 274 3.57 3.15 11.85
CA GLU A 274 2.97 2.35 10.76
C GLU A 274 1.67 2.93 10.14
N GLY A 275 1.42 4.24 10.26
CA GLY A 275 0.26 4.87 9.62
C GLY A 275 0.39 5.01 8.09
N PHE A 276 -0.64 4.62 7.34
CA PHE A 276 -0.76 4.73 5.87
C PHE A 276 -1.75 5.81 5.39
N LEU A 277 -2.55 6.34 6.31
CA LEU A 277 -3.60 7.32 6.06
C LEU A 277 -3.50 8.45 7.08
N GLY A 278 -3.44 9.68 6.58
CA GLY A 278 -3.62 10.86 7.41
C GLY A 278 -5.09 11.04 7.81
N LYS A 279 -5.35 11.95 8.73
CA LYS A 279 -6.71 12.25 9.22
C LYS A 279 -7.71 12.52 8.09
N HIS A 280 -7.30 13.29 7.07
CA HIS A 280 -8.19 13.70 5.98
C HIS A 280 -8.46 12.57 5.00
N LEU A 281 -7.41 11.87 4.52
CA LEU A 281 -7.57 10.68 3.69
C LEU A 281 -8.34 9.58 4.43
N GLY A 282 -8.00 9.31 5.69
CA GLY A 282 -8.71 8.33 6.50
C GLY A 282 -10.18 8.68 6.74
N GLY A 283 -10.52 9.97 6.84
CA GLY A 283 -11.90 10.41 6.85
C GLY A 283 -12.64 10.09 5.54
N LEU A 284 -12.01 10.42 4.40
CA LEU A 284 -12.53 10.16 3.07
C LEU A 284 -12.71 8.65 2.79
N VAL A 285 -11.67 7.84 3.00
CA VAL A 285 -11.66 6.40 2.75
C VAL A 285 -12.75 5.67 3.54
N ASN A 286 -12.88 5.98 4.83
CA ASN A 286 -13.90 5.36 5.69
C ASN A 286 -15.34 5.71 5.32
N GLN A 287 -15.53 6.72 4.48
CA GLN A 287 -16.84 7.20 4.06
C GLN A 287 -17.00 7.16 2.54
N MET A 288 -16.16 6.36 1.86
CA MET A 288 -16.10 6.33 0.42
C MET A 288 -17.44 5.93 -0.23
N SER A 289 -18.24 5.10 0.46
CA SER A 289 -19.57 4.71 -0.01
C SER A 289 -20.52 5.89 -0.26
N PHE A 290 -20.35 7.00 0.47
CA PHE A 290 -21.09 8.24 0.22
C PHE A 290 -20.77 8.85 -1.15
N PHE A 291 -19.54 8.68 -1.63
CA PHE A 291 -19.04 9.27 -2.87
C PHE A 291 -19.25 8.38 -4.10
N TYR A 292 -19.71 7.13 -3.96
CA TYR A 292 -19.88 6.22 -5.10
C TYR A 292 -20.79 6.79 -6.20
N ASN A 293 -21.93 7.37 -5.84
CA ASN A 293 -22.84 7.99 -6.82
C ASN A 293 -22.21 9.23 -7.49
N PRO A 294 -21.66 10.22 -6.75
CA PRO A 294 -20.92 11.33 -7.35
C PRO A 294 -19.75 10.91 -8.25
N MET A 295 -18.98 9.90 -7.84
CA MET A 295 -17.87 9.37 -8.63
C MET A 295 -18.36 8.74 -9.93
N ALA A 296 -19.38 7.88 -9.85
CA ALA A 296 -19.98 7.21 -11.00
C ALA A 296 -20.52 8.21 -12.03
N SER A 297 -21.25 9.23 -11.57
CA SER A 297 -21.79 10.29 -12.42
C SER A 297 -20.68 11.09 -13.12
N THR A 298 -19.69 11.54 -12.36
CA THR A 298 -18.59 12.37 -12.92
C THR A 298 -17.71 11.56 -13.87
N LEU A 299 -17.38 10.31 -13.51
CA LEU A 299 -16.58 9.42 -14.34
C LEU A 299 -17.31 9.05 -15.64
N SER A 300 -18.59 8.69 -15.57
CA SER A 300 -19.40 8.40 -16.76
C SER A 300 -19.39 9.55 -17.75
N LYS A 301 -19.61 10.78 -17.25
CA LYS A 301 -19.55 11.98 -18.08
C LYS A 301 -18.19 12.11 -18.78
N ARG A 302 -17.09 12.02 -18.02
CA ARG A 302 -15.74 12.18 -18.56
C ARG A 302 -15.34 11.07 -19.52
N LEU A 303 -15.78 9.82 -19.30
CA LEU A 303 -15.51 8.73 -20.21
C LEU A 303 -16.25 8.90 -21.54
N ARG A 304 -17.52 9.37 -21.52
CA ARG A 304 -18.27 9.71 -22.73
C ARG A 304 -17.64 10.88 -23.48
N ASP A 305 -17.31 11.95 -22.78
CA ASP A 305 -16.64 13.12 -23.36
C ASP A 305 -15.30 12.73 -24.01
N GLY A 306 -14.62 11.71 -23.48
CA GLY A 306 -13.39 11.15 -24.02
C GLY A 306 -13.55 10.06 -25.08
N GLY A 307 -14.79 9.68 -25.44
CA GLY A 307 -15.07 8.62 -26.41
C GLY A 307 -14.71 7.21 -25.94
N TYR A 308 -14.61 6.99 -24.62
CA TYR A 308 -14.27 5.70 -24.02
C TYR A 308 -15.49 4.83 -23.69
N LEU A 309 -16.68 5.42 -23.71
CA LEU A 309 -17.96 4.70 -23.62
C LEU A 309 -18.76 5.01 -24.88
N ASN A 310 -19.49 4.01 -25.37
CA ASN A 310 -20.40 4.21 -26.49
C ASN A 310 -21.53 5.19 -26.08
N ASN A 311 -21.86 6.10 -26.98
CA ASN A 311 -23.04 6.96 -26.80
C ASN A 311 -24.29 6.13 -27.12
N GLU A 312 -25.15 5.95 -26.14
CA GLU A 312 -26.57 5.63 -26.38
C GLU A 312 -27.31 6.88 -26.88
#